data_AF-A0A949HVE6-F1
#
_entry.id   AF-A0A949HVE6-F1
#
_cell.length_a   1.000
_cell.length_b   1.000
_cell.length_c   1.000
_cell.angle_alpha   90.00
_cell.angle_beta   90.00
_cell.angle_gamma   90.00
#
_symmetry.space_group_name_H-M   'P 1'
#
loop_
_entity.id
_entity.type
_entity.pdbx_description
1 polymer ?
#
loop_
_entity_poly.entity_id
_entity_poly.type
_entity_poly.pdbx_seq_one_letter_code
_entity_poly.pdbx_strand_id
1 'polypeptide(L)'
;MFNGAMKEEAITALKAAQAKHESDAKVVGEASARLFELRRSSSEQIITQVEGYINTLANSPKEFDKTFSEYRAEFKTFNKIIAAIEAEAAKVNTRAGTGAAAGVATGVGVAAFAPSAAMAIATTFGTASTGTAISTLSGAAATNAALAWLGGGALATGGGGMAAGEAFLALAGPVGWAIGGTALVAAGLFARSRNRAIAEDAATETKKIRTHIAALSAAKLEINRLFNLTERHVDGVTVLLAQLKERAPGDYLEFSTVQKEWLGALINHVHSLSELLNKKVQA
;
A
#
# COMPACT_ATOMS: atom_id res chain seq x y z
N MET A 1 30.54 -33.18 -16.27
CA MET A 1 30.40 -31.76 -16.65
C MET A 1 28.97 -31.24 -16.50
N PHE A 2 27.94 -32.09 -16.64
CA PHE A 2 26.52 -31.73 -16.60
C PHE A 2 26.04 -30.96 -15.35
N ASN A 3 26.36 -31.44 -14.14
CA ASN A 3 25.86 -30.84 -12.90
C ASN A 3 26.39 -29.41 -12.66
N GLY A 4 27.55 -29.04 -13.22
CA GLY A 4 28.08 -27.68 -13.14
C GLY A 4 27.25 -26.68 -13.93
N ALA A 5 26.85 -27.03 -15.15
CA ALA A 5 26.01 -26.17 -15.99
C ALA A 5 24.62 -25.97 -15.37
N MET A 6 24.00 -27.04 -14.85
CA MET A 6 22.69 -26.95 -14.18
C MET A 6 22.69 -26.01 -12.97
N LYS A 7 23.78 -26.04 -12.19
CA LYS A 7 23.97 -25.14 -11.05
C LYS A 7 24.01 -23.68 -11.52
N GLU A 8 24.83 -23.37 -12.52
CA GLU A 8 24.98 -21.99 -13.03
C GLU A 8 23.67 -21.47 -13.65
N GLU A 9 22.95 -22.32 -14.38
CA GLU A 9 21.63 -21.99 -14.94
C GLU A 9 20.61 -21.69 -13.84
N ALA A 10 20.51 -22.55 -12.81
CA ALA A 10 19.58 -22.36 -11.70
C ALA A 10 19.89 -21.10 -10.87
N ILE A 11 21.18 -20.80 -10.64
CA ILE A 11 21.60 -19.56 -9.97
C ILE A 11 21.27 -18.33 -10.82
N THR A 12 21.47 -18.41 -12.13
CA THR A 12 21.12 -17.31 -13.06
C THR A 12 19.62 -17.04 -13.06
N ALA A 13 18.80 -18.09 -13.11
CA ALA A 13 17.35 -17.98 -13.02
C ALA A 13 16.88 -17.39 -11.68
N LEU A 14 17.53 -17.77 -10.58
CA LEU A 14 17.25 -17.22 -9.24
C LEU A 14 17.55 -15.73 -9.18
N LYS A 15 18.73 -15.30 -9.66
CA LYS A 15 19.11 -13.88 -9.71
C LYS A 15 18.15 -13.05 -10.56
N ALA A 16 17.74 -13.58 -11.72
CA ALA A 16 16.77 -12.90 -12.58
C ALA A 16 15.39 -12.76 -11.90
N ALA A 17 14.95 -13.80 -11.19
CA ALA A 17 13.70 -13.74 -10.43
C ALA A 17 13.78 -12.74 -9.27
N GLN A 18 14.90 -12.70 -8.53
CA GLN A 18 15.14 -11.72 -7.47
C GLN A 18 15.09 -10.27 -8.01
N ALA A 19 15.80 -9.99 -9.10
CA ALA A 19 15.80 -8.65 -9.71
C ALA A 19 14.40 -8.22 -10.20
N LYS A 20 13.62 -9.15 -10.77
CA LYS A 20 12.24 -8.87 -11.18
C LYS A 20 11.33 -8.60 -9.98
N HIS A 21 11.43 -9.41 -8.93
CA HIS A 21 10.68 -9.22 -7.69
C HIS A 21 10.97 -7.86 -7.05
N GLU A 22 12.24 -7.47 -6.96
CA GLU A 22 12.65 -6.16 -6.44
C GLU A 22 12.05 -5.00 -7.24
N SER A 23 12.13 -5.08 -8.57
CA SER A 23 11.52 -4.08 -9.46
C SER A 23 9.99 -4.01 -9.29
N ASP A 24 9.31 -5.15 -9.25
CA ASP A 24 7.84 -5.20 -9.13
C ASP A 24 7.39 -4.68 -7.74
N ALA A 25 8.13 -5.00 -6.68
CA ALA A 25 7.86 -4.53 -5.32
C ALA A 25 8.03 -3.01 -5.19
N LYS A 26 9.08 -2.44 -5.80
CA LYS A 26 9.25 -0.97 -5.87
C LYS A 26 8.07 -0.29 -6.56
N VAL A 27 7.64 -0.81 -7.70
CA VAL A 27 6.50 -0.25 -8.46
C VAL A 27 5.19 -0.34 -7.67
N VAL A 28 4.95 -1.45 -6.96
CA VAL A 28 3.79 -1.61 -6.08
C VAL A 28 3.84 -0.60 -4.93
N GLY A 29 5.00 -0.39 -4.32
CA GLY A 29 5.22 0.66 -3.32
C GLY A 29 4.84 2.04 -3.87
N GLU A 30 5.43 2.43 -5.01
CA GLU A 30 5.18 3.70 -5.71
C GLU A 30 3.70 3.94 -6.02
N ALA A 31 3.01 2.95 -6.59
CA ALA A 31 1.58 3.03 -6.88
C ALA A 31 0.75 3.19 -5.60
N SER A 32 1.14 2.50 -4.53
CA SER A 32 0.39 2.52 -3.30
C SER A 32 0.52 3.83 -2.53
N ALA A 33 1.67 4.50 -2.52
CA ALA A 33 1.75 5.83 -1.87
C ALA A 33 0.93 6.85 -2.64
N ARG A 34 0.92 6.78 -3.98
CA ARG A 34 0.04 7.66 -4.77
C ARG A 34 -1.42 7.46 -4.39
N LEU A 35 -1.86 6.21 -4.23
CA LEU A 35 -3.22 5.91 -3.75
C LEU A 35 -3.46 6.44 -2.33
N PHE A 36 -2.50 6.25 -1.42
CA PHE A 36 -2.59 6.75 -0.05
C PHE A 36 -2.74 8.26 -0.01
N GLU A 37 -1.89 8.99 -0.72
CA GLU A 37 -1.89 10.46 -0.75
C GLU A 37 -3.17 11.00 -1.39
N LEU A 38 -3.64 10.38 -2.48
CA LEU A 38 -4.92 10.74 -3.10
C LEU A 38 -6.09 10.57 -2.10
N ARG A 39 -6.13 9.44 -1.37
CA ARG A 39 -7.15 9.19 -0.34
C ARG A 39 -7.05 10.14 0.85
N ARG A 40 -5.82 10.46 1.27
CA ARG A 40 -5.56 11.42 2.34
C ARG A 40 -6.01 12.83 1.96
N SER A 41 -5.52 13.35 0.83
CA SER A 41 -5.87 14.69 0.34
C SER A 41 -7.37 14.82 0.06
N SER A 42 -7.98 13.83 -0.60
CA SER A 42 -9.42 13.85 -0.88
C SER A 42 -10.27 13.84 0.39
N SER A 43 -9.90 13.06 1.40
CA SER A 43 -10.63 13.06 2.67
C SER A 43 -10.39 14.35 3.47
N GLU A 44 -9.14 14.75 3.70
CA GLU A 44 -8.80 15.92 4.52
C GLU A 44 -9.32 17.23 3.92
N GLN A 45 -9.18 17.40 2.60
CA GLN A 45 -9.41 18.69 1.95
C GLN A 45 -10.71 18.69 1.14
N ILE A 46 -10.88 17.74 0.22
CA ILE A 46 -11.93 17.79 -0.78
C ILE A 46 -13.31 17.55 -0.15
N ILE A 47 -13.46 16.48 0.65
CA ILE A 47 -14.72 16.20 1.36
C ILE A 47 -15.05 17.32 2.35
N THR A 48 -14.06 17.85 3.06
CA THR A 48 -14.25 18.98 3.99
C THR A 48 -14.76 20.25 3.28
N GLN A 49 -14.31 20.52 2.06
CA GLN A 49 -14.83 21.63 1.27
C GLN A 49 -16.29 21.44 0.85
N VAL A 50 -16.69 20.19 0.55
CA VAL A 50 -18.10 19.88 0.26
C VAL A 50 -18.94 20.07 1.51
N GLU A 51 -18.51 19.53 2.65
CA GLU A 51 -19.22 19.70 3.92
C GLU A 51 -19.38 21.18 4.27
N GLY A 52 -18.31 21.98 4.12
CA GLY A 52 -18.35 23.42 4.31
C GLY A 52 -19.38 24.11 3.42
N TYR A 53 -19.44 23.75 2.13
CA TYR A 53 -20.46 24.28 1.22
C TYR A 53 -21.88 23.90 1.65
N ILE A 54 -22.14 22.62 1.97
CA ILE A 54 -23.46 22.18 2.44
C ILE A 54 -23.90 22.94 3.70
N ASN A 55 -22.98 23.18 4.64
CA ASN A 55 -23.27 23.93 5.86
C ASN A 55 -23.61 25.42 5.62
N THR A 56 -23.31 25.96 4.43
CA THR A 56 -23.75 27.31 4.04
C THR A 56 -25.15 27.36 3.46
N LEU A 57 -25.73 26.23 3.06
CA LEU A 57 -27.05 26.18 2.44
C LEU A 57 -28.16 26.27 3.49
N ALA A 58 -29.10 27.20 3.31
CA ALA A 58 -30.35 27.18 4.04
C ALA A 58 -31.20 25.97 3.60
N ASN A 59 -31.96 25.40 4.54
CA ASN A 59 -32.86 24.26 4.29
C ASN A 59 -32.19 23.02 3.66
N SER A 60 -30.92 22.76 3.98
CA SER A 60 -30.19 21.59 3.49
C SER A 60 -30.86 20.26 3.91
N PRO A 61 -31.00 19.28 3.00
CA PRO A 61 -31.51 17.94 3.31
C PRO A 61 -30.76 17.22 4.42
N LYS A 62 -31.48 16.69 5.41
CA LYS A 62 -30.91 15.92 6.54
C LYS A 62 -30.21 14.63 6.13
N GLU A 63 -30.52 14.09 4.95
CA GLU A 63 -29.86 12.90 4.40
C GLU A 63 -28.36 13.13 4.14
N PHE A 64 -27.93 14.38 3.96
CA PHE A 64 -26.52 14.71 3.78
C PHE A 64 -25.73 14.57 5.09
N ASP A 65 -26.35 14.85 6.23
CA ASP A 65 -25.73 14.67 7.56
C ASP A 65 -25.29 13.21 7.78
N LYS A 66 -26.09 12.26 7.28
CA LYS A 66 -25.75 10.83 7.35
C LYS A 66 -24.46 10.53 6.59
N THR A 67 -24.33 11.04 5.36
CA THR A 67 -23.15 10.83 4.53
C THR A 67 -21.88 11.38 5.20
N PHE A 68 -21.94 12.59 5.78
CA PHE A 68 -20.79 13.17 6.49
C PHE A 68 -20.49 12.48 7.83
N SER A 69 -21.50 11.90 8.49
CA SER A 69 -21.29 11.08 9.68
C SER A 69 -20.55 9.77 9.35
N GLU A 70 -20.96 9.08 8.28
CA GLU A 70 -20.29 7.88 7.75
C GLU A 70 -18.85 8.21 7.33
N TYR A 71 -18.65 9.28 6.56
CA TYR A 71 -17.33 9.82 6.21
C TYR A 71 -16.45 10.02 7.45
N ARG A 72 -16.93 10.74 8.48
CA ARG A 72 -16.14 11.01 9.68
C ARG A 72 -15.73 9.73 10.43
N ALA A 73 -16.60 8.72 10.45
CA ALA A 73 -16.27 7.43 11.05
C ALA A 73 -15.14 6.72 10.29
N GLU A 74 -15.22 6.70 8.96
CA GLU A 74 -14.18 6.14 8.09
C GLU A 74 -12.86 6.93 8.21
N PHE A 75 -12.93 8.26 8.20
CA PHE A 75 -11.76 9.14 8.33
C PHE A 75 -11.07 9.00 9.68
N LYS A 76 -11.84 8.84 10.76
CA LYS A 76 -11.30 8.54 12.10
C LYS A 76 -10.55 7.21 12.10
N THR A 77 -11.08 6.19 11.41
CA THR A 77 -10.42 4.88 11.29
C THR A 77 -9.13 4.99 10.48
N PHE A 78 -9.17 5.72 9.36
CA PHE A 78 -8.02 5.98 8.51
C PHE A 78 -6.88 6.66 9.29
N ASN A 79 -7.17 7.74 10.02
CA ASN A 79 -6.18 8.44 10.83
C ASN A 79 -5.62 7.62 11.98
N LYS A 80 -6.44 6.77 12.62
CA LYS A 80 -5.95 5.83 13.64
C LYS A 80 -4.93 4.86 13.08
N ILE A 81 -5.16 4.36 11.87
CA ILE A 81 -4.24 3.45 11.20
C ILE A 81 -2.92 4.19 10.91
N ILE A 82 -2.98 5.40 10.35
CA ILE A 82 -1.80 6.24 10.10
C ILE A 82 -1.00 6.48 11.38
N ALA A 83 -1.66 6.91 12.46
CA ALA A 83 -0.99 7.18 13.73
C ALA A 83 -0.31 5.92 14.32
N ALA A 84 -0.96 4.75 14.20
CA ALA A 84 -0.38 3.49 14.65
C ALA A 84 0.88 3.12 13.87
N ILE A 85 0.88 3.36 12.55
CA ILE A 85 2.03 3.15 11.67
C ILE A 85 3.17 4.11 12.04
N GLU A 86 2.89 5.41 12.18
CA GLU A 86 3.89 6.43 12.52
C GLU A 86 4.55 6.10 13.88
N ALA A 87 3.76 5.66 14.86
CA ALA A 87 4.25 5.23 16.16
C ALA A 87 5.14 3.99 16.07
N GLU A 88 4.81 3.02 15.22
CA GLU A 88 5.63 1.81 15.04
C GLU A 88 6.92 2.11 14.26
N ALA A 89 6.85 2.97 13.24
CA ALA A 89 8.02 3.46 12.51
C ALA A 89 9.01 4.20 13.42
N ALA A 90 8.51 5.01 14.36
CA ALA A 90 9.34 5.70 15.34
C ALA A 90 10.11 4.74 16.27
N LYS A 91 9.53 3.56 16.60
CA LYS A 91 10.20 2.53 17.42
C LYS A 91 11.31 1.78 16.67
N VAL A 92 11.17 1.62 15.35
CA VAL A 92 12.24 1.03 14.53
C VAL A 92 13.44 1.97 14.47
N ASN A 93 13.20 3.29 14.37
CA ASN A 93 14.25 4.31 14.41
C ASN A 93 15.02 4.36 15.74
N THR A 94 14.39 4.00 16.88
CA THR A 94 15.06 3.98 18.19
C THR A 94 15.85 2.70 18.46
N ARG A 95 15.54 1.58 17.77
CA ARG A 95 16.33 0.33 17.85
C ARG A 95 17.58 0.33 16.96
N ALA A 96 17.59 1.11 15.88
CA ALA A 96 18.75 1.29 15.00
C ALA A 96 19.78 2.29 15.56
N GLY A 97 20.13 2.15 16.85
CA GLY A 97 21.26 2.87 17.42
C GLY A 97 22.51 2.58 16.60
N THR A 98 23.16 3.63 16.06
CA THR A 98 24.35 3.65 15.19
C THR A 98 24.09 3.55 13.67
N GLY A 99 24.29 4.67 12.97
CA GLY A 99 24.92 4.69 11.64
C GLY A 99 24.04 4.78 10.39
N ALA A 100 22.78 4.35 10.39
CA ALA A 100 21.91 4.42 9.20
C ALA A 100 20.96 5.63 9.25
N ALA A 101 21.51 6.83 9.48
CA ALA A 101 20.77 8.07 9.41
C ALA A 101 20.62 8.49 7.94
N ALA A 102 19.42 8.32 7.37
CA ALA A 102 18.99 9.09 6.20
C ALA A 102 17.47 9.34 6.27
N GLY A 103 17.11 10.38 7.02
CA GLY A 103 15.97 11.26 6.76
C GLY A 103 14.60 10.63 6.59
N VAL A 104 13.92 10.30 7.69
CA VAL A 104 12.46 10.40 7.71
C VAL A 104 12.15 11.73 8.37
N ALA A 105 11.92 12.75 7.55
CA ALA A 105 11.50 14.06 8.02
C ALA A 105 10.17 13.88 8.77
N THR A 106 10.14 14.37 10.00
CA THR A 106 8.93 14.60 10.81
C THR A 106 8.11 15.69 10.13
N GLY A 107 7.36 15.33 9.10
CA GLY A 107 6.54 16.23 8.32
C GLY A 107 5.63 15.44 7.40
N VAL A 108 4.33 15.62 7.59
CA VAL A 108 3.26 15.11 6.73
C VAL A 108 3.56 15.50 5.28
N GLY A 109 3.92 14.52 4.44
CA GLY A 109 4.09 14.71 3.00
C GLY A 109 5.31 14.01 2.40
N VAL A 110 5.09 12.81 1.85
CA VAL A 110 5.78 12.23 0.67
C VAL A 110 7.28 12.54 0.53
N ALA A 111 8.12 12.19 1.51
CA ALA A 111 9.57 12.25 1.36
C ALA A 111 10.18 10.86 1.54
N ALA A 112 10.49 10.25 0.39
CA ALA A 112 11.09 8.92 0.19
C ALA A 112 10.22 7.74 0.64
N PHE A 113 10.23 6.66 -0.15
CA PHE A 113 9.77 5.34 0.29
C PHE A 113 10.75 4.78 1.34
N ALA A 114 10.83 5.45 2.49
CA ALA A 114 11.45 4.89 3.67
C ALA A 114 10.64 3.64 4.07
N PRO A 115 11.28 2.66 4.73
CA PRO A 115 10.61 1.48 5.28
C PRO A 115 9.26 1.75 5.96
N SER A 116 9.11 2.92 6.59
CA SER A 116 7.88 3.37 7.26
C SER A 116 6.70 3.60 6.31
N ALA A 117 6.89 4.21 5.14
CA ALA A 117 5.80 4.51 4.19
C ALA A 117 5.31 3.25 3.47
N ALA A 118 6.23 2.37 3.07
CA ALA A 118 5.88 1.07 2.51
C ALA A 118 5.11 0.21 3.54
N MET A 119 5.57 0.21 4.79
CA MET A 119 4.88 -0.45 5.90
C MET A 119 3.52 0.17 6.19
N ALA A 120 3.40 1.50 6.02
CA ALA A 120 2.14 2.21 6.18
C ALA A 120 1.07 1.69 5.22
N ILE A 121 1.47 1.63 3.96
CA ILE A 121 0.66 1.14 2.85
C ILE A 121 0.26 -0.31 3.07
N ALA A 122 1.23 -1.17 3.38
CA ALA A 122 1.00 -2.60 3.57
C ALA A 122 0.09 -2.87 4.76
N THR A 123 0.26 -2.10 5.84
CA THR A 123 -0.60 -2.20 7.02
C THR A 123 -2.00 -1.66 6.75
N THR A 124 -2.11 -0.52 6.07
CA THR A 124 -3.40 0.14 5.85
C THR A 124 -4.25 -0.59 4.84
N PHE A 125 -3.64 -1.07 3.75
CA PHE A 125 -4.38 -1.60 2.61
C PHE A 125 -4.10 -3.07 2.34
N GLY A 126 -3.05 -3.66 2.90
CA GLY A 126 -2.74 -5.06 2.70
C GLY A 126 -3.62 -6.01 3.52
N THR A 127 -3.76 -7.22 3.00
CA THR A 127 -4.32 -8.37 3.70
C THR A 127 -3.22 -9.39 3.95
N ALA A 128 -3.22 -10.01 5.12
CA ALA A 128 -2.40 -11.18 5.42
C ALA A 128 -2.83 -12.37 4.55
N SER A 129 -2.03 -13.44 4.51
CA SER A 129 -2.30 -14.66 3.71
C SER A 129 -3.61 -15.38 4.07
N THR A 130 -4.14 -15.12 5.25
CA THR A 130 -5.42 -15.63 5.73
C THR A 130 -6.62 -14.78 5.29
N GLY A 131 -6.39 -13.72 4.50
CA GLY A 131 -7.39 -12.72 4.13
C GLY A 131 -7.67 -11.68 5.23
N THR A 132 -6.99 -11.79 6.38
CA THR A 132 -7.14 -10.84 7.49
C THR A 132 -6.55 -9.48 7.12
N ALA A 133 -7.31 -8.39 7.28
CA ALA A 133 -6.80 -7.05 7.04
C ALA A 133 -5.64 -6.73 7.99
N ILE A 134 -4.46 -6.35 7.46
CA ILE A 134 -3.28 -6.09 8.28
C ILE A 134 -3.54 -4.94 9.27
N SER A 135 -4.41 -3.98 8.90
CA SER A 135 -4.84 -2.88 9.75
C SER A 135 -5.60 -3.31 11.01
N THR A 136 -6.06 -4.56 11.08
CA THR A 136 -6.72 -5.12 12.28
C THR A 136 -5.74 -5.78 13.24
N LEU A 137 -4.50 -6.00 12.79
CA LEU A 137 -3.41 -6.52 13.60
C LEU A 137 -2.73 -5.36 14.35
N SER A 138 -2.00 -5.69 15.41
CA SER A 138 -1.23 -4.71 16.18
C SER A 138 0.15 -5.26 16.55
N GLY A 139 1.08 -4.35 16.86
CA GLY A 139 2.44 -4.67 17.28
C GLY A 139 3.19 -5.55 16.28
N ALA A 140 3.94 -6.54 16.77
CA ALA A 140 4.76 -7.41 15.95
C ALA A 140 3.98 -8.17 14.87
N ALA A 141 2.69 -8.49 15.11
CA ALA A 141 1.87 -9.18 14.12
C ALA A 141 1.55 -8.29 12.92
N ALA A 142 1.23 -7.02 13.14
CA ALA A 142 1.00 -6.05 12.07
C ALA A 142 2.28 -5.81 11.27
N THR A 143 3.40 -5.58 11.98
CA THR A 143 4.71 -5.37 11.37
C THR A 143 5.11 -6.58 10.53
N ASN A 144 5.00 -7.80 11.04
CA ASN A 144 5.37 -9.00 10.32
C ASN A 144 4.46 -9.28 9.12
N ALA A 145 3.16 -9.02 9.24
CA ALA A 145 2.23 -9.19 8.12
C ALA A 145 2.45 -8.11 7.04
N ALA A 146 2.77 -6.88 7.43
CA ALA A 146 3.12 -5.80 6.51
C ALA A 146 4.46 -6.07 5.79
N LEU A 147 5.48 -6.54 6.52
CA LEU A 147 6.75 -7.00 5.94
C LEU A 147 6.54 -8.17 5.00
N ALA A 148 5.73 -9.14 5.39
CA ALA A 148 5.41 -10.28 4.53
C ALA A 148 4.64 -9.83 3.28
N TRP A 149 3.73 -8.87 3.39
CA TRP A 149 3.01 -8.31 2.25
C TRP A 149 3.94 -7.55 1.30
N LEU A 150 4.84 -6.70 1.83
CA LEU A 150 5.88 -6.02 1.05
C LEU A 150 6.88 -6.99 0.41
N GLY A 151 7.18 -8.09 1.10
CA GLY A 151 8.00 -9.20 0.59
C GLY A 151 7.28 -10.09 -0.44
N GLY A 152 6.01 -9.83 -0.78
CA GLY A 152 5.26 -10.57 -1.80
C GLY A 152 4.33 -11.67 -1.27
N GLY A 153 4.04 -11.70 0.03
CA GLY A 153 2.94 -12.44 0.64
C GLY A 153 3.34 -13.40 1.77
N ALA A 154 2.47 -13.52 2.78
CA ALA A 154 2.55 -14.47 3.90
C ALA A 154 2.15 -15.92 3.53
N LEU A 155 1.96 -16.21 2.24
CA LEU A 155 1.57 -17.53 1.69
C LEU A 155 2.77 -18.49 1.53
N ALA A 156 3.92 -18.16 2.11
CA ALA A 156 4.97 -19.13 2.35
C ALA A 156 4.67 -19.86 3.66
N THR A 157 4.07 -21.05 3.57
CA THR A 157 3.93 -22.07 4.62
C THR A 157 5.28 -22.55 5.16
N GLY A 158 6.14 -21.63 5.63
CA GLY A 158 7.52 -21.91 6.05
C GLY A 158 8.39 -20.71 6.45
N GLY A 159 7.83 -19.57 6.87
CA GLY A 159 8.60 -18.48 7.54
C GLY A 159 9.47 -17.57 6.64
N GLY A 160 9.59 -17.84 5.34
CA GLY A 160 10.45 -17.07 4.43
C GLY A 160 9.97 -15.66 4.05
N GLY A 161 8.67 -15.36 4.19
CA GLY A 161 8.11 -14.06 3.79
C GLY A 161 8.58 -12.88 4.64
N MET A 162 8.83 -13.10 5.94
CA MET A 162 9.42 -12.07 6.82
C MET A 162 10.89 -11.83 6.47
N ALA A 163 11.65 -12.89 6.17
CA ALA A 163 13.05 -12.76 5.73
C ALA A 163 13.16 -12.06 4.37
N ALA A 164 12.23 -12.31 3.44
CA ALA A 164 12.15 -11.59 2.16
C ALA A 164 11.71 -10.13 2.35
N GLY A 165 10.80 -9.84 3.29
CA GLY A 165 10.40 -8.48 3.65
C GLY A 165 11.52 -7.69 4.35
N GLU A 166 12.26 -8.33 5.25
CA GLU A 166 13.47 -7.77 5.86
C GLU A 166 14.59 -7.59 4.82
N ALA A 167 14.75 -8.53 3.88
CA ALA A 167 15.67 -8.38 2.77
C ALA A 167 15.25 -7.24 1.84
N PHE A 168 13.95 -7.06 1.56
CA PHE A 168 13.43 -5.91 0.81
C PHE A 168 13.71 -4.59 1.53
N LEU A 169 13.53 -4.53 2.85
CA LEU A 169 13.89 -3.36 3.65
C LEU A 169 15.41 -3.13 3.73
N ALA A 170 16.22 -4.19 3.80
CA ALA A 170 17.67 -4.14 3.83
C ALA A 170 18.29 -3.84 2.46
N LEU A 171 17.58 -4.15 1.37
CA LEU A 171 17.92 -3.85 -0.03
C LEU A 171 17.61 -2.40 -0.39
N ALA A 172 16.75 -1.71 0.36
CA ALA A 172 16.63 -0.25 0.30
C ALA A 172 17.91 0.48 0.80
N GLY A 173 18.90 -0.27 1.29
CA GLY A 173 20.28 0.16 1.51
C GLY A 173 21.30 -0.76 0.82
N PRO A 174 22.60 -0.39 0.79
CA PRO A 174 23.62 -1.06 -0.03
C PRO A 174 23.97 -2.51 0.37
N VAL A 175 23.27 -3.13 1.33
CA VAL A 175 23.66 -4.39 2.00
C VAL A 175 22.72 -5.56 1.70
N GLY A 176 21.55 -5.34 1.09
CA GLY A 176 20.49 -6.35 1.02
C GLY A 176 20.74 -7.60 0.16
N TRP A 177 21.89 -7.72 -0.48
CA TRP A 177 22.27 -8.91 -1.27
C TRP A 177 22.63 -10.14 -0.41
N ALA A 178 22.74 -10.00 0.92
CA ALA A 178 23.30 -11.06 1.77
C ALA A 178 22.29 -12.14 2.21
N ILE A 179 20.98 -11.87 2.24
CA ILE A 179 20.04 -12.69 3.05
C ILE A 179 19.02 -13.51 2.21
N GLY A 180 18.87 -13.25 0.91
CA GLY A 180 17.84 -13.92 0.09
C GLY A 180 18.17 -15.30 -0.50
N GLY A 181 19.34 -15.89 -0.22
CA GLY A 181 19.72 -17.21 -0.77
C GLY A 181 21.22 -17.49 -0.88
N THR A 182 22.07 -16.50 -0.59
CA THR A 182 23.53 -16.61 -0.70
C THR A 182 24.18 -17.40 0.43
N ALA A 183 23.56 -17.57 1.61
CA ALA A 183 24.15 -18.37 2.69
C ALA A 183 24.35 -19.84 2.30
N LEU A 184 23.44 -20.41 1.50
CA LEU A 184 23.59 -21.78 0.99
C LEU A 184 24.54 -21.87 -0.23
N VAL A 185 24.60 -20.83 -1.06
CA VAL A 185 25.44 -20.78 -2.25
C VAL A 185 26.92 -20.49 -1.92
N ALA A 186 27.21 -19.66 -0.91
CA ALA A 186 28.58 -19.31 -0.52
C ALA A 186 29.34 -20.48 0.12
N ALA A 187 28.67 -21.30 0.94
CA ALA A 187 29.29 -22.48 1.56
C ALA A 187 29.43 -23.67 0.58
N GLY A 188 28.58 -23.75 -0.45
CA GLY A 188 28.56 -24.86 -1.42
C GLY A 188 29.39 -24.64 -2.68
N LEU A 189 29.83 -23.40 -2.96
CA LEU A 189 30.49 -23.03 -4.23
C LEU A 189 31.78 -23.81 -4.52
N PHE A 190 32.45 -24.29 -3.47
CA PHE A 190 33.76 -24.96 -3.56
C PHE A 190 33.69 -26.49 -3.70
N ALA A 191 32.50 -27.11 -3.60
CA ALA A 191 32.36 -28.57 -3.63
C ALA A 191 31.54 -29.07 -4.84
N ARG A 192 32.23 -29.59 -5.86
CA ARG A 192 31.63 -30.15 -7.09
C ARG A 192 30.61 -31.28 -6.82
N SER A 193 30.72 -31.96 -5.67
CA SER A 193 29.81 -33.02 -5.23
C SER A 193 28.42 -32.52 -4.83
N ARG A 194 28.24 -31.21 -4.59
CA ARG A 194 26.95 -30.61 -4.17
C ARG A 194 26.26 -29.79 -5.25
N ASN A 195 26.79 -29.73 -6.47
CA ASN A 195 26.23 -28.93 -7.56
C ASN A 195 24.74 -29.22 -7.85
N ARG A 196 24.32 -30.49 -7.72
CA ARG A 196 22.92 -30.88 -7.92
C ARG A 196 22.00 -30.32 -6.83
N ALA A 197 22.39 -30.46 -5.56
CA ALA A 197 21.63 -29.92 -4.44
C ALA A 197 21.50 -28.39 -4.53
N ILE A 198 22.60 -27.70 -4.88
CA ILE A 198 22.57 -26.24 -5.08
C ILE A 198 21.62 -25.85 -6.23
N ALA A 199 21.59 -26.62 -7.31
CA ALA A 199 20.67 -26.37 -8.42
C ALA A 199 19.21 -26.60 -8.01
N GLU A 200 18.92 -27.66 -7.26
CA GLU A 200 17.58 -27.99 -6.74
C GLU A 200 17.07 -26.94 -5.74
N ASP A 201 17.94 -26.47 -4.84
CA ASP A 201 17.64 -25.40 -3.88
C ASP A 201 17.34 -24.08 -4.62
N ALA A 202 18.20 -23.69 -5.56
CA ALA A 202 18.03 -22.47 -6.34
C ALA A 202 16.74 -22.51 -7.21
N ALA A 203 16.40 -23.66 -7.78
CA ALA A 203 15.16 -23.85 -8.51
C ALA A 203 13.92 -23.74 -7.60
N THR A 204 14.02 -24.30 -6.38
CA THR A 204 12.95 -24.22 -5.37
C THR A 204 12.70 -22.78 -4.93
N GLU A 205 13.76 -22.02 -4.61
CA GLU A 205 13.66 -20.61 -4.26
C GLU A 205 13.15 -19.77 -5.44
N THR A 206 13.61 -20.05 -6.66
CA THR A 206 13.08 -19.39 -7.88
C THR A 206 11.57 -19.58 -8.02
N LYS A 207 11.07 -20.79 -7.75
CA LYS A 207 9.62 -21.07 -7.80
C LYS A 207 8.86 -20.24 -6.76
N LYS A 208 9.38 -20.11 -5.53
CA LYS A 208 8.78 -19.26 -4.49
C LYS A 208 8.76 -17.79 -4.92
N ILE A 209 9.88 -17.25 -5.41
CA ILE A 209 9.96 -15.85 -5.87
C ILE A 209 8.99 -15.59 -7.03
N ARG A 210 8.80 -16.53 -7.95
CA ARG A 210 7.81 -16.40 -9.02
C ARG A 210 6.37 -16.30 -8.51
N THR A 211 6.03 -17.00 -7.43
CA THR A 211 4.70 -16.82 -6.79
C THR A 211 4.53 -15.43 -6.20
N HIS A 212 5.59 -14.88 -5.60
CA HIS A 212 5.59 -13.50 -5.09
C HIS A 212 5.46 -12.45 -6.20
N ILE A 213 6.14 -12.64 -7.34
CA ILE A 213 6.00 -11.78 -8.52
C ILE A 213 4.55 -11.75 -9.02
N ALA A 214 3.88 -12.91 -9.05
CA ALA A 214 2.47 -12.98 -9.45
C ALA A 214 1.56 -12.21 -8.47
N ALA A 215 1.78 -12.35 -7.16
CA ALA A 215 1.04 -11.61 -6.14
C ALA A 215 1.27 -10.08 -6.23
N LEU A 216 2.52 -9.64 -6.45
CA LEU A 216 2.84 -8.23 -6.67
C LEU A 216 2.16 -7.67 -7.94
N SER A 217 2.09 -8.48 -8.99
CA SER A 217 1.39 -8.11 -10.22
C SER A 217 -0.12 -7.95 -10.00
N ALA A 218 -0.74 -8.86 -9.24
CA ALA A 218 -2.16 -8.77 -8.87
C ALA A 218 -2.42 -7.54 -7.99
N ALA A 219 -1.59 -7.32 -6.96
CA ALA A 219 -1.66 -6.15 -6.10
C ALA A 219 -1.57 -4.85 -6.90
N LYS A 220 -0.60 -4.75 -7.83
CA LYS A 220 -0.44 -3.58 -8.71
C LYS A 220 -1.71 -3.27 -9.51
N LEU A 221 -2.35 -4.29 -10.07
CA LEU A 221 -3.59 -4.12 -10.83
C LEU A 221 -4.71 -3.56 -9.95
N GLU A 222 -4.90 -4.13 -8.75
CA GLU A 222 -5.94 -3.69 -7.83
C GLU A 222 -5.66 -2.28 -7.27
N ILE A 223 -4.41 -1.96 -6.93
CA ILE A 223 -4.01 -0.61 -6.51
C ILE A 223 -4.33 0.41 -7.59
N ASN A 224 -3.96 0.14 -8.84
CA ASN A 224 -4.25 1.05 -9.96
C ASN A 224 -5.77 1.17 -10.20
N ARG A 225 -6.52 0.08 -10.05
CA ARG A 225 -7.99 0.10 -10.15
C ARG A 225 -8.59 1.02 -9.08
N LEU A 226 -8.15 0.87 -7.82
CA LEU A 226 -8.59 1.68 -6.70
C LEU A 226 -8.17 3.15 -6.86
N PHE A 227 -6.97 3.41 -7.38
CA PHE A 227 -6.49 4.76 -7.68
C PHE A 227 -7.40 5.44 -8.69
N ASN A 228 -7.59 4.83 -9.86
CA ASN A 228 -8.42 5.39 -10.93
C ASN A 228 -9.87 5.60 -10.47
N LEU A 229 -10.40 4.68 -9.66
CA LEU A 229 -11.75 4.84 -9.11
C LEU A 229 -11.83 6.02 -8.14
N THR A 230 -10.85 6.15 -7.24
CA THR A 230 -10.77 7.27 -6.29
C THR A 230 -10.63 8.60 -7.03
N GLU A 231 -9.77 8.66 -8.05
CA GLU A 231 -9.52 9.84 -8.87
C GLU A 231 -10.79 10.31 -9.59
N ARG A 232 -11.55 9.39 -10.20
CA ARG A 232 -12.84 9.72 -10.83
C ARG A 232 -13.84 10.34 -9.87
N HIS A 233 -13.92 9.85 -8.63
CA HIS A 233 -14.81 10.45 -7.65
C HIS A 233 -14.30 11.81 -7.17
N VAL A 234 -12.98 11.99 -7.01
CA VAL A 234 -12.36 13.28 -6.72
C VAL A 234 -12.68 14.31 -7.81
N ASP A 235 -12.54 13.95 -9.07
CA ASP A 235 -12.85 14.82 -10.21
C ASP A 235 -14.34 15.19 -10.22
N GLY A 236 -15.22 14.21 -10.02
CA GLY A 236 -16.66 14.42 -9.91
C GLY A 236 -17.04 15.39 -8.81
N VAL A 237 -16.45 15.23 -7.60
CA VAL A 237 -16.64 16.18 -6.50
C VAL A 237 -16.18 17.59 -6.89
N THR A 238 -14.98 17.70 -7.44
CA THR A 238 -14.37 19.00 -7.76
C THR A 238 -15.21 19.76 -8.78
N VAL A 239 -15.64 19.08 -9.85
CA VAL A 239 -16.46 19.68 -10.91
C VAL A 239 -17.83 20.08 -10.40
N LEU A 240 -18.54 19.19 -9.70
CA LEU A 240 -19.90 19.46 -9.23
C LEU A 240 -19.92 20.54 -8.14
N LEU A 241 -18.95 20.52 -7.21
CA LEU A 241 -18.83 21.55 -6.19
C LEU A 241 -18.59 22.93 -6.81
N ALA A 242 -17.73 23.03 -7.83
CA ALA A 242 -17.49 24.28 -8.54
C ALA A 242 -18.76 24.78 -9.24
N GLN A 243 -19.48 23.90 -9.95
CA GLN A 243 -20.73 24.24 -10.63
C GLN A 243 -21.80 24.72 -9.67
N LEU A 244 -21.96 24.05 -8.52
CA LEU A 244 -22.91 24.43 -7.48
C LEU A 244 -22.57 25.78 -6.87
N LYS A 245 -21.30 26.03 -6.53
CA LYS A 245 -20.85 27.33 -6.01
C LYS A 245 -21.06 28.49 -6.98
N GLU A 246 -20.93 28.25 -8.28
CA GLU A 246 -21.10 29.28 -9.31
C GLU A 246 -22.57 29.56 -9.62
N ARG A 247 -23.43 28.52 -9.59
CA ARG A 247 -24.74 28.58 -10.25
C ARG A 247 -25.93 28.32 -9.33
N ALA A 248 -25.74 27.80 -8.12
CA ALA A 248 -26.84 27.51 -7.21
C ALA A 248 -27.10 28.66 -6.24
N PRO A 249 -28.37 28.91 -5.86
CA PRO A 249 -28.71 29.87 -4.81
C PRO A 249 -28.23 29.37 -3.43
N GLY A 250 -28.30 30.22 -2.41
CA GLY A 250 -27.91 29.87 -1.04
C GLY A 250 -28.99 29.09 -0.26
N ASP A 251 -30.23 29.03 -0.76
CA ASP A 251 -31.32 28.25 -0.15
C ASP A 251 -31.62 27.03 -1.03
N TYR A 252 -31.54 25.84 -0.43
CA TYR A 252 -31.84 24.58 -1.12
C TYR A 252 -33.26 24.53 -1.71
N LEU A 253 -34.23 25.19 -1.08
CA LEU A 253 -35.61 25.21 -1.57
C LEU A 253 -35.74 25.95 -2.90
N GLU A 254 -34.82 26.87 -3.20
CA GLU A 254 -34.75 27.62 -4.45
C GLU A 254 -34.00 26.86 -5.56
N PHE A 255 -33.43 25.68 -5.27
CA PHE A 255 -32.73 24.90 -6.29
C PHE A 255 -33.71 24.42 -7.36
N SER A 256 -33.32 24.64 -8.61
CA SER A 256 -33.88 23.95 -9.77
C SER A 256 -33.67 22.44 -9.68
N THR A 257 -34.46 21.67 -10.43
CA THR A 257 -34.31 20.21 -10.52
C THR A 257 -32.88 19.79 -10.86
N VAL A 258 -32.25 20.47 -11.82
CA VAL A 258 -30.87 20.17 -12.27
C VAL A 258 -29.86 20.43 -11.15
N GLN A 259 -30.00 21.52 -10.38
CA GLN A 259 -29.10 21.79 -9.24
C GLN A 259 -29.28 20.76 -8.11
N LYS A 260 -30.50 20.27 -7.88
CA LYS A 260 -30.75 19.17 -6.92
C LYS A 260 -30.10 17.87 -7.39
N GLU A 261 -30.14 17.57 -8.68
CA GLU A 261 -29.44 16.42 -9.26
C GLU A 261 -27.92 16.55 -9.12
N TRP A 262 -27.35 17.74 -9.37
CA TRP A 262 -25.92 18.00 -9.16
C TRP A 262 -25.52 17.81 -7.69
N LEU A 263 -26.34 18.29 -6.76
CA LEU A 263 -26.09 18.13 -5.33
C LEU A 263 -26.17 16.66 -4.91
N GLY A 264 -27.18 15.93 -5.39
CA GLY A 264 -27.30 14.49 -5.14
C GLY A 264 -26.09 13.71 -5.68
N ALA A 265 -25.64 14.02 -6.91
CA ALA A 265 -24.46 13.42 -7.50
C ALA A 265 -23.18 13.75 -6.70
N LEU A 266 -23.02 15.00 -6.26
CA LEU A 266 -21.90 15.43 -5.42
C LEU A 266 -21.83 14.62 -4.12
N ILE A 267 -22.96 14.46 -3.44
CA ILE A 267 -23.05 13.68 -2.20
C ILE A 267 -22.77 12.19 -2.46
N ASN A 268 -23.24 11.62 -3.58
CA ASN A 268 -22.91 10.25 -3.96
C ASN A 268 -21.41 10.06 -4.17
N HIS A 269 -20.71 11.03 -4.81
CA HIS A 269 -19.26 10.95 -4.93
C HIS A 269 -18.56 11.01 -3.56
N VAL A 270 -19.02 11.84 -2.62
CA VAL A 270 -18.49 11.89 -1.24
C VAL A 270 -18.70 10.54 -0.52
N HIS A 271 -19.89 9.93 -0.68
CA HIS A 271 -20.17 8.63 -0.11
C HIS A 271 -19.22 7.56 -0.67
N SER A 272 -19.05 7.48 -1.99
CA SER A 272 -18.11 6.54 -2.61
C SER A 272 -16.65 6.78 -2.18
N LEU A 273 -16.20 8.03 -2.06
CA LEU A 273 -14.86 8.33 -1.53
C LEU A 273 -14.70 7.84 -0.09
N SER A 274 -15.74 7.95 0.73
CA SER A 274 -15.74 7.48 2.11
C SER A 274 -15.60 5.96 2.18
N GLU A 275 -16.33 5.21 1.33
CA GLU A 275 -16.19 3.76 1.24
C GLU A 275 -14.81 3.32 0.73
N LEU A 276 -14.23 4.10 -0.20
CA LEU A 276 -12.92 3.80 -0.77
C LEU A 276 -11.77 4.09 0.20
N LEU A 277 -11.95 5.01 1.14
CA LEU A 277 -10.90 5.49 2.05
C LEU A 277 -10.14 4.35 2.75
N ASN A 278 -10.88 3.39 3.31
CA ASN A 278 -10.31 2.25 4.03
C ASN A 278 -10.32 0.94 3.24
N LYS A 279 -10.69 0.98 1.95
CA LYS A 279 -10.78 -0.21 1.09
C LYS A 279 -9.42 -0.87 0.92
N LYS A 280 -9.38 -2.18 1.20
CA LYS A 280 -8.17 -3.02 1.14
C LYS A 280 -7.86 -3.47 -0.29
N VAL A 281 -6.58 -3.66 -0.57
CA VAL A 281 -6.05 -4.30 -1.77
C VAL A 281 -6.14 -5.80 -1.56
N GLN A 282 -7.00 -6.45 -2.34
CA GLN A 282 -7.07 -7.91 -2.40
C GLN A 282 -6.12 -8.37 -3.50
N ALA A 283 -5.11 -9.15 -3.13
CA ALA A 283 -4.06 -9.65 -4.03
C ALA A 283 -3.93 -11.17 -3.92
#